data_AF-A0A660Z0W0-F1
#
_entry.id   AF-A0A660Z0W0-F1
#
_cell.length_a   1.000
_cell.length_b   1.000
_cell.length_c   1.000
_cell.angle_alpha   90.00
_cell.angle_beta   90.00
_cell.angle_gamma   90.00
#
_symmetry.space_group_name_H-M   'P 1'
#
loop_
_entity.id
_entity.type
_entity.pdbx_description
1 polymer ?
#
loop_
_entity_poly.entity_id
_entity_poly.type
_entity_poly.pdbx_seq_one_letter_code
_entity_poly.pdbx_strand_id
1 'polypeptide(L)'
;MIILFLLALLQSASSHVGVLNDGPSKTVLEFRFRGEKELSAFVRVPDRGRVILSEVPEKNRKNFSVYLKGPYILRDVRIVQVAVTSKDPLQENIRIELDYGSGTGRNEKRVSRRYPSPDFERLYRKLIVNYRPSISHPVVGNRDEGARFLIISPEDFVENLDDFIDWKTKKGYPVRVATLSETGTGLDEIKAYIQNAYETWDPPPEY
;
A
#
# COMPACT_ATOMS: atom_id res chain seq x y z
N MET A 1 -0.64 10.37 -13.39
CA MET A 1 -1.95 11.03 -13.16
C MET A 1 -2.71 10.54 -11.91
N ILE A 2 -2.17 9.59 -11.11
CA ILE A 2 -2.82 9.09 -9.86
C ILE A 2 -2.43 9.95 -8.63
N ILE A 3 -1.30 10.66 -8.70
CA ILE A 3 -0.70 11.34 -7.55
C ILE A 3 -1.42 12.64 -7.17
N LEU A 4 -2.03 13.38 -8.12
CA LEU A 4 -2.73 14.64 -7.80
C LEU A 4 -4.09 14.43 -7.10
N PHE A 5 -4.79 13.31 -7.36
CA PHE A 5 -6.07 13.02 -6.71
C PHE A 5 -5.93 12.65 -5.22
N LEU A 6 -4.75 12.20 -4.81
CA LEU A 6 -4.47 11.81 -3.42
C LEU A 6 -4.30 13.02 -2.49
N LEU A 7 -3.84 14.18 -2.98
CA LEU A 7 -3.52 15.32 -2.11
C LEU A 7 -4.76 16.03 -1.55
N ALA A 8 -5.87 16.10 -2.30
CA ALA A 8 -7.10 16.75 -1.85
C ALA A 8 -7.83 15.96 -0.75
N LEU A 9 -7.63 14.65 -0.70
CA LEU A 9 -8.15 13.76 0.35
C LEU A 9 -7.35 13.82 1.66
N LEU A 10 -6.14 14.38 1.61
CA LEU A 10 -5.11 14.23 2.63
C LEU A 10 -5.25 15.23 3.79
N GLN A 11 -6.00 16.32 3.61
CA GLN A 11 -6.10 17.39 4.61
C GLN A 11 -7.33 17.28 5.53
N SER A 12 -8.36 16.49 5.17
CA SER A 12 -9.56 16.31 6.01
C SER A 12 -9.66 14.94 6.69
N ALA A 13 -9.07 13.87 6.15
CA ALA A 13 -9.36 12.51 6.62
C ALA A 13 -8.80 12.18 8.03
N SER A 14 -7.59 12.62 8.38
CA SER A 14 -6.94 12.11 9.61
C SER A 14 -7.51 12.67 10.93
N SER A 15 -8.10 13.88 10.93
CA SER A 15 -8.78 14.44 12.12
C SER A 15 -10.24 14.01 12.21
N HIS A 16 -10.87 13.71 11.07
CA HIS A 16 -12.30 13.39 10.99
C HIS A 16 -12.58 11.88 10.98
N VAL A 17 -11.59 11.02 10.73
CA VAL A 17 -11.77 9.56 10.75
C VAL A 17 -10.91 8.93 11.84
N GLY A 18 -11.55 8.27 12.80
CA GLY A 18 -10.91 7.52 13.88
C GLY A 18 -11.02 6.01 13.67
N VAL A 19 -10.04 5.26 14.17
CA VAL A 19 -10.09 3.79 14.26
C VAL A 19 -10.50 3.42 15.68
N LEU A 20 -11.70 2.85 15.83
CA LEU A 20 -12.22 2.41 17.13
C LEU A 20 -11.73 1.02 17.50
N ASN A 21 -11.61 0.13 16.50
CA ASN A 21 -11.08 -1.22 16.66
C ASN A 21 -10.38 -1.65 15.36
N ASP A 22 -9.28 -2.38 15.48
CA ASP A 22 -8.53 -2.94 14.35
C ASP A 22 -8.01 -4.31 14.75
N GLY A 23 -8.63 -5.35 14.19
CA GLY A 23 -8.35 -6.75 14.53
C GLY A 23 -8.24 -7.64 13.29
N PRO A 24 -7.85 -8.91 13.47
CA PRO A 24 -7.60 -9.83 12.36
C PRO A 24 -8.86 -10.21 11.58
N SER A 25 -10.04 -10.12 12.20
CA SER A 25 -11.32 -10.45 11.57
C SER A 25 -12.13 -9.21 11.16
N LYS A 26 -11.82 -8.02 11.70
CA LYS A 26 -12.58 -6.81 11.41
C LYS A 26 -11.87 -5.53 11.80
N THR A 27 -12.31 -4.43 11.21
CA THR A 27 -11.90 -3.06 11.56
C THR A 27 -13.13 -2.17 11.66
N VAL A 28 -13.20 -1.38 12.74
CA VAL A 28 -14.30 -0.46 13.04
C VAL A 28 -13.79 0.97 12.98
N LEU A 29 -14.44 1.79 12.16
CA LEU A 29 -14.09 3.18 11.91
C LEU A 29 -15.19 4.09 12.41
N GLU A 30 -14.81 5.28 12.87
CA GLU A 30 -15.72 6.38 13.19
C GLU A 30 -15.43 7.58 12.29
N PHE A 31 -16.40 7.94 11.45
CA PHE A 31 -16.39 9.15 10.62
C PHE A 31 -17.11 10.27 11.36
N ARG A 32 -16.39 11.31 11.77
CA ARG A 32 -16.88 12.45 12.54
C ARG A 32 -17.18 13.60 11.60
N PHE A 33 -18.43 13.75 11.23
CA PHE A 33 -18.86 14.88 10.42
C PHE A 33 -19.08 16.14 11.28
N ARG A 34 -18.64 17.28 10.76
CA ARG A 34 -18.68 18.63 11.34
C ARG A 34 -19.17 19.66 10.32
N GLY A 35 -20.00 19.22 9.37
CA GLY A 35 -20.54 20.03 8.27
C GLY A 35 -20.09 19.56 6.88
N GLU A 36 -19.29 18.49 6.78
CA GLU A 36 -18.90 17.92 5.49
C GLU A 36 -20.06 17.14 4.86
N LYS A 37 -20.05 17.06 3.53
CA LYS A 37 -20.93 16.18 2.76
C LYS A 37 -20.26 14.86 2.40
N GLU A 38 -18.94 14.80 2.46
CA GLU A 38 -18.16 13.61 2.11
C GLU A 38 -16.94 13.50 3.01
N LEU A 39 -16.73 12.30 3.53
CA LEU A 39 -15.48 11.89 4.16
C LEU A 39 -15.08 10.54 3.58
N SER A 40 -13.78 10.32 3.40
CA SER A 40 -13.28 8.99 3.05
C SER A 40 -11.92 8.73 3.68
N ALA A 41 -11.61 7.45 3.84
CA ALA A 41 -10.33 7.01 4.37
C ALA A 41 -9.85 5.75 3.65
N PHE A 42 -8.53 5.63 3.50
CA PHE A 42 -7.92 4.37 3.13
C PHE A 42 -7.66 3.53 4.38
N VAL A 43 -7.98 2.25 4.28
CA VAL A 43 -7.91 1.29 5.38
C VAL A 43 -7.10 0.11 4.89
N ARG A 44 -6.05 -0.26 5.62
CA ARG A 44 -5.32 -1.51 5.41
C ARG A 44 -6.24 -2.66 5.77
N VAL A 45 -6.28 -3.65 4.89
CA VAL A 45 -7.02 -4.89 5.06
C VAL A 45 -6.05 -6.07 5.00
N PRO A 46 -6.46 -7.27 5.46
CA PRO A 46 -5.63 -8.46 5.32
C PRO A 46 -5.21 -8.72 3.87
N ASP A 47 -4.03 -9.30 3.69
CA ASP A 47 -3.44 -9.59 2.38
C ASP A 47 -4.32 -10.55 1.54
N ARG A 48 -5.10 -11.39 2.21
CA ARG A 48 -6.02 -12.38 1.65
C ARG A 48 -7.36 -12.34 2.39
N GLY A 49 -8.41 -12.87 1.77
CA GLY A 49 -9.76 -12.85 2.31
C GLY A 49 -10.64 -11.79 1.68
N ARG A 50 -11.95 -11.98 1.87
CA ARG A 50 -13.00 -11.06 1.45
C ARG A 50 -13.03 -9.86 2.40
N VAL A 51 -13.39 -8.70 1.87
CA VAL A 51 -13.65 -7.49 2.67
C VAL A 51 -15.10 -7.10 2.42
N ILE A 52 -15.88 -7.04 3.49
CA ILE A 52 -17.33 -6.84 3.45
C ILE A 52 -17.66 -5.65 4.35
N LEU A 53 -18.56 -4.77 3.88
CA LEU A 53 -19.22 -3.79 4.75
C LEU A 53 -20.37 -4.51 5.46
N SER A 54 -20.29 -4.68 6.77
CA SER A 54 -21.28 -5.44 7.53
C SER A 54 -22.40 -4.60 8.11
N GLU A 55 -22.06 -3.46 8.72
CA GLU A 55 -23.06 -2.58 9.31
C GLU A 55 -22.87 -1.13 8.86
N VAL A 56 -23.88 -0.65 8.15
CA VAL A 56 -24.20 0.78 8.06
C VAL A 56 -25.37 1.00 9.01
N PRO A 57 -25.26 1.86 10.04
CA PRO A 57 -26.33 2.04 11.02
C PRO A 57 -27.69 2.23 10.33
N GLU A 58 -28.69 1.41 10.68
CA GLU A 58 -30.01 1.40 10.02
C GLU A 58 -30.76 2.74 10.12
N LYS A 59 -30.37 3.60 11.08
CA LYS A 59 -30.90 4.96 11.20
C LYS A 59 -30.38 5.82 10.03
N ASN A 60 -31.26 6.07 9.07
CA ASN A 60 -31.18 7.09 8.01
C ASN A 60 -30.50 6.73 6.67
N ARG A 61 -30.85 5.59 6.07
CA ARG A 61 -30.58 5.31 4.62
C ARG A 61 -31.07 6.39 3.63
N LYS A 62 -31.87 7.39 4.05
CA LYS A 62 -32.38 8.43 3.14
C LYS A 62 -31.38 9.56 2.85
N ASN A 63 -30.42 9.83 3.73
CA ASN A 63 -29.61 11.06 3.64
C ASN A 63 -28.14 10.82 3.25
N PHE A 64 -27.56 9.67 3.60
CA PHE A 64 -26.18 9.33 3.26
C PHE A 64 -26.05 7.90 2.72
N SER A 65 -24.98 7.68 1.96
CA SER A 65 -24.56 6.41 1.38
C SER A 65 -23.11 6.10 1.76
N VAL A 66 -22.83 4.81 1.92
CA VAL A 66 -21.49 4.29 2.23
C VAL A 66 -21.01 3.47 1.04
N TYR A 67 -19.79 3.73 0.59
CA TYR A 67 -19.15 3.04 -0.51
C TYR A 67 -17.85 2.40 -0.06
N LEU A 68 -17.65 1.15 -0.48
CA LEU A 68 -16.37 0.46 -0.42
C LEU A 68 -15.78 0.39 -1.82
N LYS A 69 -14.64 1.05 -2.05
CA LYS A 69 -13.88 0.95 -3.30
C LYS A 69 -12.62 0.12 -3.09
N GLY A 70 -12.24 -0.63 -4.12
CA GLY A 70 -11.11 -1.56 -4.09
C GLY A 70 -11.56 -3.02 -3.93
N PRO A 71 -10.71 -3.89 -3.37
CA PRO A 71 -9.39 -3.62 -2.80
C PRO A 71 -8.29 -3.30 -3.82
N TYR A 72 -7.32 -2.48 -3.39
CA TYR A 72 -6.13 -2.07 -4.14
C TYR A 72 -4.86 -2.58 -3.44
N ILE A 73 -3.76 -2.72 -4.19
CA ILE A 73 -2.45 -3.06 -3.64
C ILE A 73 -1.53 -1.85 -3.82
N LEU A 74 -1.08 -1.26 -2.71
CA LEU A 74 -0.02 -0.25 -2.69
C LEU A 74 1.28 -0.92 -2.28
N ARG A 75 1.98 -1.53 -3.24
CA ARG A 75 3.24 -2.28 -3.08
C ARG A 75 3.16 -3.34 -1.97
N ASP A 76 3.38 -2.93 -0.71
CA ASP A 76 3.46 -3.81 0.45
C ASP A 76 2.14 -3.99 1.21
N VAL A 77 1.14 -3.13 0.99
CA VAL A 77 -0.13 -3.18 1.72
C VAL A 77 -1.33 -3.31 0.78
N ARG A 78 -2.28 -4.17 1.15
CA ARG A 78 -3.60 -4.25 0.54
C ARG A 78 -4.53 -3.30 1.28
N ILE A 79 -5.26 -2.47 0.55
CA ILE A 79 -6.11 -1.42 1.11
C ILE A 79 -7.48 -1.37 0.45
N VAL A 80 -8.44 -0.80 1.14
CA VAL A 80 -9.75 -0.38 0.60
C VAL A 80 -9.95 1.10 0.88
N GLN A 81 -10.76 1.77 0.07
CA GLN A 81 -11.27 3.10 0.40
C GLN A 81 -12.70 2.95 0.92
N VAL A 82 -12.93 3.44 2.13
CA VAL A 82 -14.28 3.60 2.70
C VAL A 82 -14.66 5.06 2.53
N ALA A 83 -15.76 5.32 1.84
CA ALA A 83 -16.28 6.66 1.63
C ALA A 83 -17.73 6.75 2.13
N VAL A 84 -18.03 7.84 2.81
CA VAL A 84 -19.37 8.19 3.28
C VAL A 84 -19.75 9.51 2.64
N THR A 85 -20.84 9.51 1.88
CA THR A 85 -21.32 10.69 1.17
C THR A 85 -22.76 10.97 1.54
N SER A 86 -23.12 12.23 1.71
CA SER A 86 -24.44 12.70 2.05
C SER A 86 -24.90 13.77 1.08
N LYS A 87 -26.22 13.86 0.85
CA LYS A 87 -26.81 14.96 0.06
C LYS A 87 -26.65 16.30 0.77
N ASP A 88 -26.85 16.28 2.09
CA ASP A 88 -26.80 17.43 2.97
C ASP A 88 -25.60 17.36 3.94
N PRO A 89 -25.07 18.51 4.40
CA PRO A 89 -24.01 18.54 5.41
C PRO A 89 -24.39 17.73 6.65
N LEU A 90 -23.53 16.81 7.08
CA LEU A 90 -23.74 16.03 8.30
C LEU A 90 -23.02 16.66 9.50
N GLN A 91 -23.61 16.53 10.70
CA GLN A 91 -22.98 16.94 11.96
C GLN A 91 -23.01 15.81 12.99
N GLU A 92 -22.90 14.57 12.52
CA GLU A 92 -22.98 13.37 13.34
C GLU A 92 -21.76 12.45 13.16
N ASN A 93 -21.59 11.52 14.09
CA ASN A 93 -20.56 10.49 13.99
C ASN A 93 -21.19 9.23 13.38
N ILE A 94 -20.62 8.75 12.28
CA ILE A 94 -21.05 7.52 11.59
C ILE A 94 -20.03 6.42 11.88
N ARG A 95 -20.50 5.28 12.40
CA ARG A 95 -19.67 4.10 12.61
C ARG A 95 -19.81 3.15 11.43
N ILE A 96 -18.68 2.62 10.96
CA ILE A 96 -18.63 1.66 9.86
C ILE A 96 -17.78 0.47 10.28
N GLU A 97 -18.32 -0.72 10.08
CA GLU A 97 -17.63 -1.98 10.30
C GLU A 97 -17.23 -2.62 8.97
N LEU A 98 -15.96 -2.99 8.88
CA LEU A 98 -15.39 -3.80 7.82
C LEU A 98 -15.12 -5.20 8.38
N ASP A 99 -15.78 -6.21 7.83
CA ASP A 99 -15.53 -7.61 8.15
C ASP A 99 -14.61 -8.27 7.12
N TYR A 100 -13.70 -9.09 7.65
CA TYR A 100 -12.74 -9.88 6.89
C TYR A 100 -13.23 -11.32 6.82
N GLY A 101 -13.95 -11.60 5.74
CA GLY A 101 -14.55 -12.91 5.48
C GLY A 101 -13.53 -13.94 4.98
N SER A 102 -13.84 -15.21 5.22
CA SER A 102 -13.09 -16.34 4.66
C SER A 102 -13.31 -16.49 3.15
N GLY A 103 -12.45 -17.30 2.52
CA GLY A 103 -12.47 -17.58 1.09
C GLY A 103 -11.71 -16.55 0.24
N THR A 104 -11.71 -16.75 -1.08
CA THR A 104 -10.97 -15.89 -2.01
C THR A 104 -11.61 -14.51 -2.12
N GLY A 105 -10.82 -13.49 -1.80
CA GLY A 105 -11.13 -12.09 -2.01
C GLY A 105 -10.68 -11.59 -3.39
N ARG A 106 -11.09 -10.36 -3.71
CA ARG A 106 -10.63 -9.66 -4.92
C ARG A 106 -9.20 -9.14 -4.72
N ASN A 107 -8.35 -9.17 -5.75
CA ASN A 107 -7.03 -8.51 -5.73
C ASN A 107 -6.21 -8.82 -4.44
N GLU A 108 -6.10 -10.11 -4.10
CA GLU A 108 -5.28 -10.56 -2.99
C GLU A 108 -3.80 -10.44 -3.34
N LYS A 109 -2.97 -10.25 -2.31
CA LYS A 109 -1.53 -10.24 -2.52
C LYS A 109 -1.04 -11.66 -2.80
N ARG A 110 -0.30 -11.83 -3.91
CA ARG A 110 0.41 -13.08 -4.25
C ARG A 110 1.46 -13.39 -3.19
N VAL A 111 2.24 -12.37 -2.83
CA VAL A 111 3.32 -12.43 -1.86
C VAL A 111 2.98 -11.57 -0.65
N SER A 112 3.05 -12.15 0.55
CA SER A 112 2.97 -11.38 1.79
C SER A 112 4.38 -11.01 2.23
N ARG A 113 4.57 -9.75 2.61
CA ARG A 113 5.86 -9.23 3.04
C ARG A 113 5.76 -8.86 4.50
N ARG A 114 6.79 -9.24 5.26
CA ARG A 114 6.85 -9.00 6.70
C ARG A 114 7.03 -7.52 7.02
N TYR A 115 7.81 -6.82 6.20
CA TYR A 115 8.19 -5.43 6.41
C TYR A 115 7.85 -4.60 5.16
N PRO A 116 7.07 -3.51 5.31
CA PRO A 116 6.84 -2.55 4.24
C PRO A 116 8.16 -1.87 3.81
N SER A 117 8.27 -1.33 2.61
CA SER A 117 9.45 -0.58 2.20
C SER A 117 9.65 0.68 3.07
N PRO A 118 10.87 0.99 3.54
CA PRO A 118 11.17 2.24 4.23
C PRO A 118 10.81 3.50 3.41
N ASP A 119 10.94 3.45 2.09
CA ASP A 119 10.62 4.59 1.21
C ASP A 119 9.11 4.83 1.11
N PHE A 120 8.30 3.78 1.21
CA PHE A 120 6.84 3.86 1.19
C PHE A 120 6.22 4.05 2.58
N GLU A 121 6.96 3.77 3.64
CA GLU A 121 6.55 3.90 5.04
C GLU A 121 5.93 5.29 5.34
N ARG A 122 6.58 6.35 4.85
CA ARG A 122 6.09 7.73 5.02
C ARG A 122 4.75 7.97 4.32
N LEU A 123 4.56 7.34 3.16
CA LEU A 123 3.32 7.42 2.40
C LEU A 123 2.20 6.69 3.13
N TYR A 124 2.48 5.47 3.61
CA TYR A 124 1.49 4.66 4.31
C TYR A 124 0.97 5.31 5.58
N ARG A 125 1.86 5.86 6.43
CA ARG A 125 1.47 6.61 7.65
C ARG A 125 0.54 7.78 7.36
N LYS A 126 0.68 8.41 6.20
CA LYS A 126 -0.13 9.59 5.83
C LYS A 126 -1.46 9.20 5.19
N LEU A 127 -1.49 8.12 4.42
CA LEU A 127 -2.67 7.76 3.63
C LEU A 127 -3.64 6.83 4.36
N ILE A 128 -3.11 5.92 5.19
CA ILE A 128 -3.87 4.79 5.71
C ILE A 128 -4.16 4.99 7.19
N VAL A 129 -5.44 5.03 7.55
CA VAL A 129 -5.91 5.44 8.88
C VAL A 129 -5.54 4.44 9.99
N ASN A 130 -5.56 3.14 9.68
CA ASN A 130 -5.16 2.06 10.59
C ASN A 130 -3.72 1.59 10.33
N TYR A 131 -2.87 2.41 9.71
CA TYR A 131 -1.50 2.01 9.50
C TYR A 131 -0.77 1.89 10.85
N ARG A 132 -0.14 0.74 11.06
CA ARG A 132 0.73 0.48 12.20
C ARG A 132 2.14 0.26 11.66
N PRO A 133 3.10 1.14 11.99
CA PRO A 133 4.47 0.98 11.53
C PRO A 133 5.05 -0.31 12.11
N SER A 134 5.72 -1.11 11.28
CA SER A 134 6.50 -2.23 11.78
C SER A 134 7.72 -1.69 12.54
N ILE A 135 7.93 -2.14 13.78
CA ILE A 135 8.95 -1.58 14.70
C ILE A 135 10.39 -1.99 14.30
N SER A 136 10.56 -2.91 13.35
CA SER A 136 11.88 -3.41 12.99
C SER A 136 11.98 -3.79 11.51
N HIS A 137 12.70 -3.02 10.71
CA HIS A 137 13.29 -3.55 9.49
C HIS A 137 14.59 -4.24 9.88
N PRO A 138 14.80 -5.53 9.56
CA PRO A 138 16.13 -6.09 9.66
C PRO A 138 17.05 -5.25 8.76
N VAL A 139 18.10 -4.69 9.35
CA VAL A 139 19.12 -3.85 8.68
C VAL A 139 19.83 -4.63 7.57
N VAL A 140 19.70 -5.95 7.58
CA VAL A 140 20.38 -6.88 6.69
C VAL A 140 19.34 -7.92 6.24
N GLY A 141 18.64 -7.64 5.14
CA GLY A 141 18.24 -8.76 4.28
C GLY A 141 19.52 -9.41 3.75
N ASN A 142 19.50 -10.71 3.43
CA ASN A 142 20.63 -11.35 2.78
C ASN A 142 20.96 -10.57 1.51
N ARG A 143 22.04 -9.77 1.53
CA ARG A 143 22.44 -8.93 0.39
C ARG A 143 22.73 -9.78 -0.85
N ASP A 144 22.98 -11.07 -0.62
CA ASP A 144 23.26 -12.04 -1.67
C ASP A 144 21.99 -12.51 -2.41
N GLU A 145 20.80 -12.26 -1.86
CA GLU A 145 19.51 -12.76 -2.39
C GLU A 145 18.50 -11.64 -2.74
N GLY A 146 18.85 -10.37 -2.55
CA GLY A 146 17.96 -9.26 -2.91
C GLY A 146 18.62 -7.89 -3.06
N ALA A 147 17.85 -6.93 -3.57
CA ALA A 147 18.31 -5.57 -3.83
C ALA A 147 17.15 -4.59 -3.77
N ARG A 148 17.36 -3.42 -3.14
CA ARG A 148 16.39 -2.31 -3.18
C ARG A 148 16.53 -1.50 -4.47
N PHE A 149 17.71 -1.54 -5.09
CA PHE A 149 17.99 -0.82 -6.33
C PHE A 149 18.50 -1.83 -7.38
N LEU A 150 17.67 -2.15 -8.37
CA LEU A 150 18.02 -3.05 -9.47
C LEU A 150 18.41 -2.24 -10.69
N ILE A 151 19.63 -2.44 -11.17
CA ILE A 151 20.15 -1.85 -12.39
C ILE A 151 20.18 -2.94 -13.45
N ILE A 152 19.56 -2.70 -14.60
CA ILE A 152 19.64 -3.59 -15.76
C ILE A 152 20.43 -2.85 -16.85
N SER A 153 21.53 -3.43 -17.31
CA SER A 153 22.48 -2.76 -18.21
C SER A 153 23.10 -3.76 -19.21
N PRO A 154 23.45 -3.35 -20.43
CA PRO A 154 24.40 -4.11 -21.23
C PRO A 154 25.74 -4.23 -20.50
N GLU A 155 26.46 -5.31 -20.78
CA GLU A 155 27.74 -5.67 -20.15
C GLU A 155 28.78 -4.55 -20.29
N ASP A 156 28.88 -3.97 -21.49
CA ASP A 156 29.87 -2.94 -21.83
C ASP A 156 29.75 -1.66 -21.00
N PHE A 157 28.59 -1.43 -20.37
CA PHE A 157 28.32 -0.23 -19.56
C PHE A 157 28.43 -0.48 -18.06
N VAL A 158 28.64 -1.73 -17.61
CA VAL A 158 28.65 -2.05 -16.18
C VAL A 158 29.75 -1.28 -15.45
N GLU A 159 30.97 -1.25 -16.00
CA GLU A 159 32.10 -0.52 -15.41
C GLU A 159 31.84 1.00 -15.33
N ASN A 160 31.04 1.56 -16.24
CA ASN A 160 30.69 2.98 -16.19
C ASN A 160 29.73 3.33 -15.05
N LEU A 161 29.15 2.33 -14.39
CA LEU A 161 28.17 2.51 -13.32
C LEU A 161 28.80 2.43 -11.92
N ASP A 162 30.09 2.12 -11.81
CA ASP A 162 30.78 1.90 -10.53
C ASP A 162 30.60 3.08 -9.56
N ASP A 163 30.86 4.31 -9.99
CA ASP A 163 30.68 5.52 -9.15
C ASP A 163 29.24 5.69 -8.66
N PHE A 164 28.26 5.33 -9.50
CA PHE A 164 26.84 5.43 -9.17
C PHE A 164 26.42 4.33 -8.18
N ILE A 165 26.87 3.09 -8.40
CA ILE A 165 26.65 1.94 -7.52
C ILE A 165 27.24 2.23 -6.15
N ASP A 166 28.48 2.72 -6.10
CA ASP A 166 29.17 3.12 -4.88
C ASP A 166 28.41 4.19 -4.11
N TRP A 167 27.95 5.23 -4.82
CA TRP A 167 27.19 6.31 -4.20
C TRP A 167 25.87 5.83 -3.60
N LYS A 168 25.13 4.98 -4.32
CA LYS A 168 23.87 4.40 -3.84
C LYS A 168 24.10 3.47 -2.66
N THR A 169 25.14 2.65 -2.72
CA THR A 169 25.55 1.76 -1.63
C THR A 169 25.92 2.55 -0.37
N LYS A 170 26.70 3.64 -0.51
CA LYS A 170 27.03 4.58 0.58
C LYS A 170 25.80 5.24 1.19
N LYS A 171 24.75 5.46 0.42
CA LYS A 171 23.43 5.94 0.91
C LYS A 171 22.59 4.86 1.61
N GLY A 172 23.08 3.63 1.68
CA GLY A 172 22.40 2.52 2.36
C GLY A 172 21.42 1.75 1.46
N TYR A 173 21.50 1.90 0.14
CA TYR A 173 20.76 1.04 -0.79
C TYR A 173 21.56 -0.22 -1.11
N PRO A 174 21.01 -1.43 -0.87
CA PRO A 174 21.52 -2.64 -1.50
C PRO A 174 21.27 -2.55 -3.01
N VAL A 175 22.34 -2.46 -3.79
CA VAL A 175 22.31 -2.35 -5.26
C VAL A 175 22.68 -3.69 -5.88
N ARG A 176 21.95 -4.10 -6.91
CA ARG A 176 22.33 -5.22 -7.79
C ARG A 176 22.32 -4.77 -9.23
N VAL A 177 23.34 -5.16 -9.98
CA VAL A 177 23.39 -5.03 -11.43
C VAL A 177 23.09 -6.38 -12.03
N ALA A 178 22.14 -6.43 -12.96
CA ALA A 178 21.85 -7.59 -13.80
C ALA A 178 22.16 -7.22 -15.24
N THR A 179 22.93 -8.04 -15.94
CA THR A 179 23.32 -7.74 -17.32
C THR A 179 22.27 -8.25 -18.32
N LEU A 180 22.30 -7.78 -19.56
CA LEU A 180 21.37 -8.28 -20.58
C LEU A 180 21.57 -9.76 -20.93
N SER A 181 22.76 -10.32 -20.70
CA SER A 181 22.99 -11.77 -20.77
C SER A 181 22.31 -12.53 -19.63
N GLU A 182 22.05 -11.89 -18.49
CA GLU A 182 21.31 -12.48 -17.35
C GLU A 182 19.80 -12.29 -17.52
N THR A 183 19.35 -11.09 -17.89
CA THR A 183 17.91 -10.75 -17.94
C THR A 183 17.23 -11.18 -19.23
N GLY A 184 18.02 -11.47 -20.27
CA GLY A 184 17.54 -11.43 -21.65
C GLY A 184 17.46 -10.00 -22.18
N THR A 185 17.17 -9.87 -23.48
CA THR A 185 17.13 -8.58 -24.19
C THR A 185 15.72 -8.19 -24.63
N GLY A 186 14.80 -9.16 -24.65
CA GLY A 186 13.41 -8.94 -25.02
C GLY A 186 12.61 -8.25 -23.92
N LEU A 187 11.59 -7.50 -24.32
CA LEU A 187 10.68 -6.81 -23.41
C LEU A 187 10.07 -7.78 -22.38
N ASP A 188 9.62 -8.95 -22.83
CA ASP A 188 8.97 -9.93 -21.95
C ASP A 188 9.97 -10.62 -21.02
N GLU A 189 11.22 -10.81 -21.46
CA GLU A 189 12.29 -11.41 -20.64
C GLU A 189 12.69 -10.48 -19.50
N ILE A 190 12.99 -9.22 -19.82
CA ILE A 190 13.34 -8.20 -18.82
C ILE A 190 12.18 -7.99 -17.84
N LYS A 191 10.93 -7.93 -18.34
CA LYS A 191 9.75 -7.83 -17.49
C LYS A 191 9.61 -9.04 -16.56
N ALA A 192 9.85 -10.26 -17.07
CA ALA A 192 9.81 -11.47 -16.27
C ALA A 192 10.90 -11.48 -15.18
N TYR A 193 12.11 -11.01 -15.51
CA TYR A 193 13.20 -10.88 -14.55
C TYR A 193 12.84 -9.91 -13.42
N ILE A 194 12.35 -8.71 -13.75
CA ILE A 194 11.91 -7.72 -12.75
C ILE A 194 10.77 -8.26 -11.90
N GLN A 195 9.80 -8.96 -12.52
CA GLN A 195 8.68 -9.55 -11.80
C GLN A 195 9.15 -10.63 -10.83
N ASN A 196 10.08 -11.49 -11.25
CA ASN A 196 10.69 -12.50 -10.38
C ASN A 196 11.38 -11.82 -9.20
N ALA A 197 12.28 -10.86 -9.46
CA ALA A 197 12.99 -10.12 -8.43
C ALA A 197 12.02 -9.47 -7.43
N TYR A 198 10.96 -8.84 -7.91
CA TYR A 198 9.94 -8.23 -7.05
C TYR A 198 9.18 -9.26 -6.18
N GLU A 199 8.95 -10.47 -6.69
CA GLU A 199 8.18 -11.51 -6.00
C GLU A 199 9.03 -12.39 -5.08
N THR A 200 10.32 -12.58 -5.37
CA THR A 200 11.16 -13.60 -4.71
C THR A 200 12.31 -13.02 -3.90
N TRP A 201 12.81 -11.83 -4.20
CA TRP A 201 13.97 -11.27 -3.50
C TRP A 201 13.61 -10.66 -2.15
N ASP A 202 14.55 -10.70 -1.21
CA ASP A 202 14.44 -10.05 0.09
C ASP A 202 15.71 -9.24 0.43
N PRO A 203 15.70 -7.90 0.28
CA PRO A 203 14.56 -7.07 -0.08
C PRO A 203 14.25 -7.08 -1.59
N PRO A 204 12.98 -6.86 -1.98
CA PRO A 204 12.59 -6.72 -3.38
C PRO A 204 12.95 -5.34 -3.93
N PRO A 205 13.19 -5.21 -5.26
CA PRO A 205 13.50 -3.93 -5.89
C PRO A 205 12.44 -2.85 -5.65
N GLU A 206 12.89 -1.68 -5.23
CA GLU A 206 12.10 -0.44 -5.07
C GLU A 206 12.31 0.51 -6.24
N TYR A 207 13.50 0.45 -6.83
CA TYR A 207 13.99 1.25 -7.94
C TYR A 207 14.60 0.35 -9.00
#